data_AF-A0A9R1XGR1-F1
#
_entry.id   AF-A0A9R1XGR1-F1
#
_cell.length_a   1.000
_cell.length_b   1.000
_cell.length_c   1.000
_cell.angle_alpha   90.00
_cell.angle_beta   90.00
_cell.angle_gamma   90.00
#
_symmetry.space_group_name_H-M   'P 1'
#
loop_
_entity.id
_entity.type
_entity.pdbx_description
1 polymer ?
#
loop_
_entity_poly.entity_id
_entity_poly.type
_entity_poly.pdbx_seq_one_letter_code
_entity_poly.pdbx_strand_id
1 'polypeptide(L)'
;MKIGGLNMSSTNANVDRLSLLPDWEQASYPKDGNPAGHWSIALTSITLTTSLILIHRVLKLCKTSQVKLFRLHCSESLIGNTNVPKWINEAVKLNVCELDIQVIIRELPLSLFTCKTLTTLRLAIGGCDSDVLNVPTIPSGVTLPCLKTLDIRVFNEPFVNVCKLIYACPILESLSLSLEKRRWREDNQEYSFNIPTLKRFELRTPRCTSSISKVVLNVPNVEYLILGGFLSSVFLMEDLMSLVEATVLEYKHLVIELLKGLSGVKSLSWSTSTFGVPLDFPLPKFRNLKRLEFKRFSCFGWFLMFEVLQRSCELEHLCIEEAEEFFWKEPQSVPTCVLLKLRSMKFISLKRGECDIKFIEYLLANAKVLKTLTIISEIWPPADEMRLCEQFMKFPSASGCCEIQFVRKWSHFYNKLA
;
A
#
# COMPACT_ATOMS: atom_id res chain seq x y z
N MET A 1 -58.83 -3.01 10.74
CA MET A 1 -59.43 -1.72 11.15
C MET A 1 -58.39 -0.63 10.85
N LYS A 2 -58.69 0.29 9.91
CA LYS A 2 -58.01 1.56 9.53
C LYS A 2 -56.50 1.47 9.16
N ILE A 3 -56.02 1.70 7.92
CA ILE A 3 -56.17 2.82 6.95
C ILE A 3 -55.83 4.21 7.52
N GLY A 4 -54.84 4.87 6.87
CA GLY A 4 -54.62 6.32 6.86
C GLY A 4 -53.17 6.68 7.22
N GLY A 5 -52.41 7.48 6.47
CA GLY A 5 -52.71 8.29 5.30
C GLY A 5 -51.47 9.12 4.93
N LEU A 6 -51.35 9.46 3.65
CA LEU A 6 -50.41 10.41 3.08
C LEU A 6 -50.55 11.80 3.73
N ASN A 7 -49.45 12.56 3.82
CA ASN A 7 -49.50 13.99 3.53
C ASN A 7 -48.18 14.52 2.98
N MET A 8 -48.28 15.16 1.81
CA MET A 8 -47.32 16.04 1.17
C MET A 8 -47.51 17.48 1.66
N SER A 9 -46.57 18.36 1.24
CA SER A 9 -46.53 19.84 1.30
C SER A 9 -45.83 20.41 2.55
N SER A 10 -45.00 21.46 2.49
CA SER A 10 -44.45 22.27 1.40
C SER A 10 -43.37 23.21 1.98
N THR A 11 -42.40 23.60 1.15
CA THR A 11 -41.72 24.92 1.09
C THR A 11 -41.08 25.51 2.36
N ASN A 12 -39.76 25.68 2.32
CA ASN A 12 -39.17 27.02 2.46
C ASN A 12 -37.78 27.12 1.82
N ALA A 13 -37.63 28.14 1.00
CA ALA A 13 -36.39 28.60 0.39
C ALA A 13 -35.71 29.64 1.30
N ASN A 14 -34.38 29.62 1.37
CA ASN A 14 -33.44 30.74 1.54
C ASN A 14 -32.05 30.10 1.71
N VAL A 15 -31.15 30.13 0.71
CA VAL A 15 -30.38 31.28 0.18
C VAL A 15 -29.41 31.84 1.25
N ASP A 16 -28.13 31.79 0.87
CA ASP A 16 -26.93 32.41 1.45
C ASP A 16 -26.18 31.72 2.61
N ARG A 17 -25.11 31.00 2.24
CA ARG A 17 -23.72 31.39 2.56
C ARG A 17 -22.70 30.54 1.78
N LEU A 18 -22.17 31.13 0.70
CA LEU A 18 -20.85 30.88 0.11
C LEU A 18 -19.80 31.23 1.19
N SER A 19 -18.79 30.43 1.54
CA SER A 19 -17.55 30.10 0.82
C SER A 19 -16.65 29.46 1.91
N LEU A 20 -15.89 28.40 1.67
CA LEU A 20 -14.53 28.43 1.14
C LEU A 20 -14.15 26.99 0.71
N LEU A 21 -13.89 26.80 -0.59
CA LEU A 21 -13.26 25.60 -1.17
C LEU A 21 -11.94 26.03 -1.84
N PRO A 22 -10.88 25.20 -1.82
CA PRO A 22 -9.55 25.58 -2.29
C PRO A 22 -9.38 25.53 -3.82
N ASP A 23 -9.01 26.67 -4.39
CA ASP A 23 -8.13 26.97 -5.55
C ASP A 23 -7.87 25.94 -6.67
N TRP A 24 -8.89 25.36 -7.28
CA TRP A 24 -8.74 24.83 -8.66
C TRP A 24 -9.92 25.08 -9.62
N GLU A 25 -10.94 25.84 -9.21
CA GLU A 25 -11.97 26.36 -10.13
C GLU A 25 -11.87 27.88 -10.26
N GLN A 26 -10.97 28.36 -11.12
CA GLN A 26 -11.13 29.66 -11.77
C GLN A 26 -10.86 29.51 -13.27
N ALA A 27 -11.87 29.08 -14.02
CA ALA A 27 -11.99 29.40 -15.43
C ALA A 27 -13.06 30.51 -15.54
N SER A 28 -12.59 31.74 -15.70
CA SER A 28 -13.41 32.93 -15.93
C SER A 28 -14.17 32.82 -17.25
N TYR A 29 -15.50 32.97 -17.21
CA TYR A 29 -16.33 33.21 -18.39
C TYR A 29 -16.08 34.63 -18.94
N PRO A 30 -15.83 34.83 -20.25
CA PRO A 30 -16.00 36.14 -20.84
C PRO A 30 -17.50 36.43 -20.98
N LYS A 31 -17.97 37.45 -20.25
CA LYS A 31 -19.20 38.17 -20.60
C LYS A 31 -18.87 38.98 -21.86
N ASP A 32 -19.23 38.46 -23.02
CA ASP A 32 -19.84 39.20 -24.12
C ASP A 32 -19.85 38.32 -25.38
N GLY A 33 -21.01 38.28 -26.03
CA GLY A 33 -21.30 37.37 -27.13
C GLY A 33 -20.50 37.70 -28.38
N ASN A 34 -19.62 36.77 -28.79
CA ASN A 34 -19.16 36.64 -30.17
C ASN A 34 -18.70 35.18 -30.43
N PRO A 35 -19.21 34.45 -31.43
CA PRO A 35 -18.94 33.03 -31.63
C PRO A 35 -17.77 32.83 -32.60
N ALA A 36 -16.53 33.10 -32.18
CA ALA A 36 -15.32 32.68 -32.92
C ALA A 36 -14.08 32.85 -32.04
N GLY A 37 -13.57 31.77 -31.46
CA GLY A 37 -12.35 31.82 -30.66
C GLY A 37 -11.99 30.49 -30.02
N HIS A 38 -11.05 29.77 -30.64
CA HIS A 38 -10.20 28.70 -30.12
C HIS A 38 -10.50 28.15 -28.71
N TRP A 39 -11.22 27.03 -28.63
CA TRP A 39 -11.23 26.17 -27.45
C TRP A 39 -10.05 25.17 -27.55
N SER A 40 -8.89 25.57 -27.04
CA SER A 40 -7.80 24.65 -26.73
C SER A 40 -7.87 24.33 -25.23
N ILE A 41 -8.82 23.48 -24.83
CA ILE A 41 -8.80 22.86 -23.51
C ILE A 41 -7.93 21.61 -23.65
N ALA A 42 -6.69 21.70 -23.17
CA ALA A 42 -5.81 20.57 -23.02
C ALA A 42 -6.38 19.64 -21.92
N LEU A 43 -7.23 18.69 -22.33
CA LEU A 43 -7.68 17.58 -21.48
C LEU A 43 -6.49 16.66 -21.21
N THR A 44 -5.68 16.98 -20.19
CA THR A 44 -4.51 16.19 -19.81
C THR A 44 -4.87 14.96 -18.98
N SER A 45 -6.08 14.89 -18.42
CA SER A 45 -6.58 13.74 -17.66
C SER A 45 -8.08 13.56 -17.87
N ILE A 46 -8.53 12.31 -18.09
CA ILE A 46 -9.93 11.93 -18.09
C ILE A 46 -10.17 11.06 -16.85
N THR A 47 -10.92 11.59 -15.87
CA THR A 47 -11.39 10.87 -14.68
C THR A 47 -12.91 10.87 -14.68
N LEU A 48 -13.53 9.69 -14.72
CA LEU A 48 -14.98 9.56 -14.86
C LEU A 48 -15.53 8.62 -13.79
N THR A 49 -16.50 9.09 -13.00
CA THR A 49 -16.98 8.37 -11.80
C THR A 49 -18.44 7.91 -11.83
N THR A 50 -19.34 8.38 -12.71
CA THR A 50 -20.78 8.09 -12.48
C THR A 50 -21.70 7.95 -13.70
N SER A 51 -21.25 8.02 -14.96
CA SER A 51 -22.18 7.74 -16.09
C SER A 51 -21.53 7.22 -17.37
N LEU A 52 -21.95 6.02 -17.78
CA LEU A 52 -21.42 5.29 -18.95
C LEU A 52 -21.63 6.02 -20.29
N ILE A 53 -22.71 6.81 -20.39
CA ILE A 53 -23.06 7.58 -21.60
C ILE A 53 -22.09 8.77 -21.80
N LEU A 54 -21.59 9.35 -20.72
CA LEU A 54 -20.63 10.45 -20.76
C LEU A 54 -19.25 9.97 -21.21
N ILE A 55 -18.84 8.74 -20.87
CA ILE A 55 -17.53 8.18 -21.24
C ILE A 55 -17.33 8.15 -22.76
N HIS A 56 -18.29 7.58 -23.48
CA HIS A 56 -18.21 7.44 -24.94
C HIS A 56 -18.25 8.80 -25.65
N ARG A 57 -19.05 9.74 -25.14
CA ARG A 57 -19.13 11.10 -25.69
C ARG A 57 -17.83 11.87 -25.45
N VAL A 58 -17.26 11.81 -24.24
CA VAL A 58 -16.00 12.50 -23.92
C VAL A 58 -14.85 11.97 -24.77
N LEU A 59 -14.72 10.65 -24.91
CA LEU A 59 -13.66 10.05 -25.75
C LEU A 59 -13.83 10.43 -27.24
N LYS A 60 -15.05 10.41 -27.78
CA LYS A 60 -15.32 10.82 -29.16
C LYS A 60 -15.11 12.31 -29.43
N LEU A 61 -15.39 13.15 -28.44
CA LEU A 61 -15.28 14.61 -28.56
C LEU A 61 -13.87 15.11 -28.23
N CYS A 62 -13.00 14.25 -27.69
CA CYS A 62 -11.62 14.59 -27.38
C CYS A 62 -10.84 14.82 -28.69
N LYS A 63 -10.48 16.08 -28.95
CA LYS A 63 -9.66 16.49 -30.11
C LYS A 63 -8.16 16.49 -29.82
N THR A 64 -7.74 16.01 -28.65
CA THR A 64 -6.31 16.02 -28.28
C THR A 64 -5.57 14.93 -29.05
N SER A 65 -4.31 15.20 -29.43
CA SER A 65 -3.44 14.21 -30.07
C SER A 65 -2.83 13.20 -29.08
N GLN A 66 -2.91 13.53 -27.79
CA GLN A 66 -2.38 12.72 -26.69
C GLN A 66 -3.26 12.86 -25.45
N VAL A 67 -3.46 11.75 -24.74
CA VAL A 67 -4.07 11.71 -23.39
C VAL A 67 -3.01 11.24 -22.40
N LYS A 68 -2.67 12.04 -21.39
CA LYS A 68 -1.65 11.60 -20.42
C LYS A 68 -2.20 10.48 -19.53
N LEU A 69 -3.40 10.64 -18.99
CA LEU A 69 -4.01 9.67 -18.07
C LEU A 69 -5.47 9.42 -18.46
N PHE A 70 -5.80 8.14 -18.66
CA PHE A 70 -7.17 7.65 -18.74
C PHE A 70 -7.48 6.82 -17.50
N ARG A 71 -8.39 7.31 -16.65
CA ARG A 71 -8.80 6.65 -15.41
C ARG A 71 -10.28 6.30 -15.44
N LEU A 72 -10.57 5.02 -15.22
CA LEU A 72 -11.91 4.47 -15.10
C LEU A 72 -12.06 3.75 -13.76
N HIS A 73 -12.71 4.42 -12.81
CA HIS A 73 -13.07 3.86 -11.51
C HIS A 73 -14.59 3.85 -11.43
N CYS A 74 -15.20 2.71 -11.13
CA CYS A 74 -16.66 2.62 -11.01
C CYS A 74 -17.03 1.87 -9.73
N SER A 75 -17.95 2.46 -8.96
CA SER A 75 -18.49 1.89 -7.73
C SER A 75 -19.59 0.85 -8.00
N GLU A 76 -20.28 0.97 -9.13
CA GLU A 76 -21.29 0.01 -9.56
C GLU A 76 -20.61 -1.17 -10.26
N SER A 77 -21.12 -2.37 -10.00
CA SER A 77 -20.61 -3.60 -10.61
C SER A 77 -20.87 -3.59 -12.11
N LEU A 78 -19.95 -3.02 -12.91
CA LEU A 78 -19.95 -3.07 -14.38
C LEU A 78 -19.60 -4.47 -14.92
N ILE A 79 -19.98 -5.51 -14.18
CA ILE A 79 -19.74 -6.91 -14.50
C ILE A 79 -20.33 -7.17 -15.88
N GLY A 80 -19.45 -7.42 -16.86
CA GLY A 80 -19.87 -7.73 -18.23
C GLY A 80 -20.17 -6.52 -19.11
N ASN A 81 -19.77 -5.30 -18.74
CA ASN A 81 -19.93 -4.16 -19.64
C ASN A 81 -18.97 -4.28 -20.85
N THR A 82 -19.53 -4.63 -22.00
CA THR A 82 -18.83 -4.84 -23.29
C THR A 82 -18.18 -3.57 -23.85
N ASN A 83 -18.34 -2.41 -23.22
CA ASN A 83 -17.77 -1.15 -23.70
C ASN A 83 -16.38 -0.83 -23.14
N VAL A 84 -15.93 -1.48 -22.06
CA VAL A 84 -14.59 -1.22 -21.48
C VAL A 84 -13.47 -1.44 -22.51
N PRO A 85 -13.43 -2.56 -23.27
CA PRO A 85 -12.42 -2.74 -24.32
C PRO A 85 -12.49 -1.67 -25.42
N LYS A 86 -13.69 -1.15 -25.72
CA LYS A 86 -13.86 -0.07 -26.70
C LYS A 86 -13.26 1.24 -26.19
N TRP A 87 -13.47 1.58 -24.92
CA TRP A 87 -12.88 2.78 -24.34
C TRP A 87 -11.36 2.70 -24.26
N ILE A 88 -10.81 1.52 -23.98
CA ILE A 88 -9.36 1.29 -24.05
C ILE A 88 -8.86 1.51 -25.49
N ASN A 89 -9.54 0.96 -26.49
CA ASN A 89 -9.18 1.19 -27.90
C ASN A 89 -9.13 2.67 -28.26
N GLU A 90 -10.13 3.46 -27.84
CA GLU A 90 -10.12 4.90 -28.09
C GLU A 90 -9.01 5.62 -27.33
N ALA A 91 -8.75 5.27 -26.07
CA ALA A 91 -7.63 5.83 -25.31
C ALA A 91 -6.27 5.52 -25.98
N VAL A 92 -6.10 4.30 -26.50
CA VAL A 92 -4.90 3.89 -27.24
C VAL A 92 -4.74 4.71 -28.53
N LYS A 93 -5.83 4.95 -29.29
CA LYS A 93 -5.78 5.83 -30.47
C LYS A 93 -5.36 7.26 -30.13
N LEU A 94 -5.66 7.70 -28.91
CA LEU A 94 -5.24 8.99 -28.36
C LEU A 94 -3.86 8.93 -27.68
N ASN A 95 -3.00 7.96 -28.02
CA ASN A 95 -1.63 7.85 -27.53
C ASN A 95 -1.51 7.93 -25.99
N VAL A 96 -2.36 7.17 -25.30
CA VAL A 96 -2.41 7.22 -23.83
C VAL A 96 -1.06 6.89 -23.17
N CYS A 97 -0.67 7.64 -22.15
CA CYS A 97 0.56 7.37 -21.38
C CYS A 97 0.32 6.52 -20.13
N GLU A 98 -0.79 6.74 -19.44
CA GLU A 98 -1.18 6.05 -18.22
C GLU A 98 -2.62 5.55 -18.33
N LEU A 99 -2.81 4.27 -18.10
CA LEU A 99 -4.13 3.63 -18.10
C LEU A 99 -4.41 3.09 -16.70
N ASP A 100 -5.51 3.53 -16.08
CA ASP A 100 -5.90 3.12 -14.72
C ASP A 100 -7.35 2.67 -14.69
N ILE A 101 -7.56 1.35 -14.71
CA ILE A 101 -8.88 0.74 -14.83
C ILE A 101 -9.14 -0.11 -13.60
N GLN A 102 -9.95 0.43 -12.69
CA GLN A 102 -10.37 -0.23 -11.45
C GLN A 102 -11.77 -0.83 -11.60
N VAL A 103 -12.00 -1.45 -12.75
CA VAL A 103 -13.20 -2.21 -13.08
C VAL A 103 -12.73 -3.57 -13.59
N ILE A 104 -13.41 -4.65 -13.19
CA ILE A 104 -13.01 -6.01 -13.57
C ILE A 104 -13.10 -6.19 -15.08
N ILE A 105 -11.95 -6.42 -15.72
CA ILE A 105 -11.83 -6.65 -17.17
C ILE A 105 -11.72 -8.16 -17.45
N ARG A 106 -12.50 -8.63 -18.42
CA ARG A 106 -12.45 -10.02 -18.93
C ARG A 106 -11.57 -10.19 -20.16
N GLU A 107 -11.39 -9.14 -20.96
CA GLU A 107 -10.58 -9.16 -22.19
C GLU A 107 -9.82 -7.83 -22.37
N LEU A 108 -8.53 -7.93 -22.67
CA LEU A 108 -7.70 -6.78 -23.03
C LEU A 108 -7.66 -6.65 -24.55
N PRO A 109 -7.95 -5.46 -25.12
CA PRO A 109 -7.90 -5.30 -26.57
C PRO A 109 -6.46 -5.36 -27.09
N LEU A 110 -6.29 -5.94 -28.28
CA LEU A 110 -4.99 -6.10 -28.93
C LEU A 110 -4.26 -4.77 -29.20
N SER A 111 -5.03 -3.68 -29.40
CA SER A 111 -4.49 -2.34 -29.59
C SER A 111 -3.58 -1.90 -28.43
N LEU A 112 -3.87 -2.35 -27.21
CA LEU A 112 -3.10 -2.03 -26.01
C LEU A 112 -1.64 -2.44 -26.16
N PHE A 113 -1.40 -3.63 -26.73
CA PHE A 113 -0.07 -4.20 -26.98
C PHE A 113 0.66 -3.56 -28.17
N THR A 114 0.04 -2.59 -28.85
CA THR A 114 0.70 -1.78 -29.89
C THR A 114 0.97 -0.35 -29.41
N CYS A 115 0.52 0.00 -28.20
CA CYS A 115 0.63 1.34 -27.65
C CYS A 115 2.07 1.64 -27.20
N LYS A 116 2.80 2.44 -27.99
CA LYS A 116 4.20 2.82 -27.71
C LYS A 116 4.33 3.95 -26.68
N THR A 117 3.24 4.62 -26.34
CA THR A 117 3.24 5.71 -25.35
C THR A 117 2.91 5.24 -23.95
N LEU A 118 2.39 4.02 -23.80
CA LEU A 118 1.92 3.50 -22.51
C LEU A 118 3.11 3.16 -21.61
N THR A 119 3.21 3.90 -20.51
CA THR A 119 4.27 3.74 -19.49
C THR A 119 3.76 3.17 -18.18
N THR A 120 2.48 3.39 -17.87
CA THR A 120 1.83 2.90 -16.65
C THR A 120 0.51 2.21 -16.97
N LEU A 121 0.31 1.01 -16.43
CA LEU A 121 -0.91 0.22 -16.61
C LEU A 121 -1.38 -0.31 -15.26
N ARG A 122 -2.59 0.09 -14.84
CA ARG A 122 -3.27 -0.43 -13.65
C ARG A 122 -4.55 -1.13 -14.04
N LEU A 123 -4.71 -2.38 -13.65
CA LEU A 123 -5.82 -3.24 -14.07
C LEU A 123 -6.40 -4.03 -12.90
N ALA A 124 -7.72 -4.15 -12.88
CA ALA A 124 -8.43 -5.18 -12.13
C ALA A 124 -8.87 -6.29 -13.10
N ILE A 125 -8.39 -7.53 -12.92
CA ILE A 125 -8.64 -8.68 -13.80
C ILE A 125 -9.34 -9.78 -13.01
N GLY A 126 -10.36 -10.41 -13.60
CA GLY A 126 -11.01 -11.59 -13.03
C GLY A 126 -12.43 -11.81 -13.54
N GLY A 127 -13.10 -12.82 -12.98
CA GLY A 127 -14.52 -13.11 -13.23
C GLY A 127 -15.38 -12.89 -11.98
N CYS A 128 -16.70 -12.80 -12.13
CA CYS A 128 -17.64 -12.98 -11.03
C CYS A 128 -18.32 -14.34 -11.22
N ASP A 129 -18.21 -15.17 -10.19
CA ASP A 129 -19.09 -16.29 -9.86
C ASP A 129 -19.67 -17.14 -11.03
N SER A 130 -19.03 -18.28 -11.27
CA SER A 130 -19.50 -19.54 -11.93
C SER A 130 -18.36 -20.13 -12.78
N ASP A 131 -18.34 -21.46 -12.88
CA ASP A 131 -17.29 -22.38 -13.35
C ASP A 131 -16.69 -22.18 -14.76
N VAL A 132 -16.67 -20.96 -15.32
CA VAL A 132 -16.07 -20.69 -16.64
C VAL A 132 -14.95 -19.65 -16.53
N LEU A 133 -13.73 -20.17 -16.65
CA LEU A 133 -12.43 -19.50 -16.69
C LEU A 133 -12.33 -18.51 -17.86
N ASN A 134 -12.89 -17.30 -17.72
CA ASN A 134 -12.70 -16.23 -18.71
C ASN A 134 -11.73 -15.17 -18.17
N VAL A 135 -10.47 -15.55 -18.02
CA VAL A 135 -9.36 -14.59 -17.93
C VAL A 135 -8.93 -14.24 -19.36
N PRO A 136 -8.54 -12.98 -19.65
CA PRO A 136 -8.06 -12.62 -20.98
C PRO A 136 -6.97 -13.59 -21.42
N THR A 137 -7.22 -14.37 -22.47
CA THR A 137 -6.15 -15.13 -23.12
C THR A 137 -5.25 -14.11 -23.78
N ILE A 138 -4.10 -13.85 -23.16
CA ILE A 138 -3.08 -12.98 -23.72
C ILE A 138 -2.46 -13.74 -24.90
N PRO A 139 -2.56 -13.23 -26.14
CA PRO A 139 -2.00 -13.90 -27.30
C PRO A 139 -0.48 -14.01 -27.14
N SER A 140 0.07 -15.13 -27.57
CA SER A 140 1.52 -15.30 -27.61
C SER A 140 2.15 -14.30 -28.59
N GLY A 141 3.27 -13.68 -28.22
CA GLY A 141 4.02 -12.75 -29.08
C GLY A 141 3.63 -11.27 -28.97
N VAL A 142 2.71 -10.91 -28.07
CA VAL A 142 2.41 -9.50 -27.77
C VAL A 142 3.46 -8.89 -26.84
N THR A 143 3.70 -7.59 -26.96
CA THR A 143 4.66 -6.86 -26.11
C THR A 143 4.11 -5.50 -25.69
N LEU A 144 4.52 -5.01 -24.53
CA LEU A 144 4.26 -3.65 -24.06
C LEU A 144 5.62 -2.94 -23.92
N PRO A 145 6.18 -2.44 -25.04
CA PRO A 145 7.60 -2.13 -25.16
C PRO A 145 8.07 -0.96 -24.28
N CYS A 146 7.16 -0.06 -23.91
CA CYS A 146 7.47 1.15 -23.14
C CYS A 146 6.93 1.11 -21.70
N LEU A 147 6.34 -0.01 -21.28
CA LEU A 147 5.71 -0.11 -19.97
C LEU A 147 6.75 -0.27 -18.86
N LYS A 148 6.77 0.70 -17.94
CA LYS A 148 7.67 0.74 -16.78
C LYS A 148 6.96 0.37 -15.48
N THR A 149 5.66 0.65 -15.39
CA THR A 149 4.86 0.42 -14.17
C THR A 149 3.64 -0.42 -14.49
N LEU A 150 3.49 -1.54 -13.79
CA LEU A 150 2.36 -2.45 -13.90
C LEU A 150 1.75 -2.72 -12.53
N ASP A 151 0.46 -2.48 -12.38
CA ASP A 151 -0.31 -2.75 -11.15
C ASP A 151 -1.52 -3.62 -11.51
N ILE A 152 -1.60 -4.81 -10.92
CA ILE A 152 -2.63 -5.79 -11.25
C ILE A 152 -3.29 -6.28 -9.96
N ARG A 153 -4.62 -6.15 -9.93
CA ARG A 153 -5.49 -6.80 -8.93
C ARG A 153 -6.20 -7.98 -9.57
N VAL A 154 -6.03 -9.17 -9.02
CA VAL A 154 -6.51 -10.44 -9.58
C VAL A 154 -7.61 -11.01 -8.70
N PHE A 155 -8.83 -11.11 -9.23
CA PHE A 155 -9.99 -11.55 -8.47
C PHE A 155 -10.34 -13.04 -8.63
N ASN A 156 -9.84 -13.75 -9.66
CA ASN A 156 -10.06 -15.19 -9.93
C ASN A 156 -9.00 -15.78 -10.91
N GLU A 157 -8.81 -17.13 -10.91
CA GLU A 157 -7.82 -17.91 -11.70
C GLU A 157 -7.93 -17.76 -13.24
N PRO A 158 -6.83 -17.96 -14.05
CA PRO A 158 -5.50 -18.43 -13.64
C PRO A 158 -4.36 -17.39 -13.68
N PHE A 159 -3.49 -17.47 -12.67
CA PHE A 159 -2.24 -16.70 -12.54
C PHE A 159 -1.33 -16.75 -13.78
N VAL A 160 -1.37 -17.85 -14.55
CA VAL A 160 -0.56 -18.04 -15.76
C VAL A 160 -0.73 -16.88 -16.77
N ASN A 161 -1.94 -16.35 -16.91
CA ASN A 161 -2.17 -15.23 -17.83
C ASN A 161 -1.59 -13.91 -17.29
N VAL A 162 -1.56 -13.74 -15.96
CA VAL A 162 -0.91 -12.59 -15.33
C VAL A 162 0.60 -12.64 -15.59
N CYS A 163 1.22 -13.81 -15.46
CA CYS A 163 2.62 -14.00 -15.83
C CYS A 163 2.89 -13.64 -17.29
N LYS A 164 2.04 -14.08 -18.23
CA LYS A 164 2.18 -13.72 -19.65
C LYS A 164 2.17 -12.20 -19.86
N LEU A 165 1.33 -11.47 -19.12
CA LEU A 165 1.31 -9.99 -19.20
C LEU A 165 2.60 -9.39 -18.66
N ILE A 166 3.06 -9.86 -17.50
CA ILE A 166 4.29 -9.39 -16.85
C ILE A 166 5.49 -9.61 -17.79
N TYR A 167 5.63 -10.81 -18.34
CA TYR A 167 6.73 -11.16 -19.25
C TYR A 167 6.62 -10.49 -20.63
N ALA A 168 5.46 -9.94 -20.99
CA ALA A 168 5.30 -9.11 -22.19
C ALA A 168 5.88 -7.69 -22.03
N CYS A 169 6.37 -7.31 -20.84
CA CYS A 169 6.87 -5.98 -20.52
C CYS A 169 8.41 -5.98 -20.36
N PRO A 170 9.20 -5.75 -21.42
CA PRO A 170 10.66 -5.95 -21.41
C PRO A 170 11.45 -4.93 -20.58
N ILE A 171 10.87 -3.78 -20.22
CA ILE A 171 11.54 -2.71 -19.47
C ILE A 171 10.85 -2.41 -18.13
N LEU A 172 10.15 -3.40 -17.57
CA LEU A 172 9.33 -3.21 -16.37
C LEU A 172 10.20 -2.90 -15.14
N GLU A 173 10.02 -1.72 -14.54
CA GLU A 173 10.77 -1.25 -13.37
C GLU A 173 9.97 -1.37 -12.07
N SER A 174 8.63 -1.32 -12.14
CA SER A 174 7.74 -1.37 -10.98
C SER A 174 6.57 -2.32 -11.22
N LEU A 175 6.39 -3.30 -10.32
CA LEU A 175 5.32 -4.29 -10.38
C LEU A 175 4.57 -4.31 -9.04
N SER A 176 3.26 -4.15 -9.08
CA SER A 176 2.34 -4.41 -7.97
C SER A 176 1.39 -5.53 -8.38
N LEU A 177 1.29 -6.56 -7.56
CA LEU A 177 0.41 -7.69 -7.76
C LEU A 177 -0.39 -7.98 -6.49
N SER A 178 -1.70 -7.81 -6.56
CA SER A 178 -2.64 -8.12 -5.47
C SER A 178 -3.55 -9.27 -5.86
N LEU A 179 -3.48 -10.37 -5.12
CA LEU A 179 -4.28 -11.57 -5.33
C LEU A 179 -5.47 -11.57 -4.34
N GLU A 180 -6.69 -11.45 -4.86
CA GLU A 180 -7.94 -11.27 -4.09
C GLU A 180 -8.89 -12.51 -4.14
N LYS A 181 -8.35 -13.72 -4.35
CA LYS A 181 -9.12 -14.97 -4.53
C LYS A 181 -10.18 -15.15 -3.42
N ARG A 182 -11.47 -15.21 -3.81
CA ARG A 182 -12.62 -15.31 -2.88
C ARG A 182 -13.09 -16.73 -2.58
N ARG A 183 -12.77 -17.71 -3.44
CA ARG A 183 -13.16 -19.13 -3.28
C ARG A 183 -11.99 -20.04 -3.64
N TRP A 184 -11.83 -21.14 -2.89
CA TRP A 184 -10.63 -21.98 -2.96
C TRP A 184 -10.96 -23.40 -3.43
N ARG A 185 -10.20 -23.87 -4.41
CA ARG A 185 -9.80 -25.28 -4.53
C ARG A 185 -8.36 -25.39 -4.00
N GLU A 186 -7.99 -26.57 -3.50
CA GLU A 186 -6.63 -26.91 -3.08
C GLU A 186 -5.72 -26.98 -4.32
N ASP A 187 -5.21 -25.84 -4.75
CA ASP A 187 -4.30 -25.77 -5.89
C ASP A 187 -2.88 -25.55 -5.34
N ASN A 188 -1.99 -26.54 -5.49
CA ASN A 188 -0.56 -26.45 -5.18
C ASN A 188 0.15 -25.50 -6.16
N GLN A 189 -0.12 -24.20 -6.09
CA GLN A 189 0.38 -23.25 -7.08
C GLN A 189 1.72 -22.63 -6.69
N GLU A 190 2.71 -22.81 -7.56
CA GLU A 190 4.02 -22.19 -7.45
C GLU A 190 4.05 -20.85 -8.20
N TYR A 191 4.49 -19.80 -7.51
CA TYR A 191 4.66 -18.45 -8.05
C TYR A 191 6.14 -18.17 -8.23
N SER A 192 6.63 -18.20 -9.47
CA SER A 192 8.03 -17.86 -9.78
C SER A 192 8.10 -16.55 -10.56
N PHE A 193 8.85 -15.60 -10.00
CA PHE A 193 9.09 -14.30 -10.60
C PHE A 193 10.57 -14.19 -10.97
N ASN A 194 10.85 -14.14 -12.27
CA ASN A 194 12.19 -13.91 -12.82
C ASN A 194 12.17 -12.62 -13.66
N ILE A 195 12.40 -11.48 -13.01
CA ILE A 195 12.23 -10.16 -13.64
C ILE A 195 13.45 -9.29 -13.29
N PRO A 196 14.54 -9.39 -14.06
CA PRO A 196 15.79 -8.70 -13.73
C PRO A 196 15.71 -7.18 -13.92
N THR A 197 14.73 -6.64 -14.65
CA THR A 197 14.57 -5.19 -14.84
C THR A 197 13.93 -4.48 -13.65
N LEU A 198 13.37 -5.25 -12.72
CA LEU A 198 12.51 -4.73 -11.67
C LEU A 198 13.31 -4.03 -10.57
N LYS A 199 12.87 -2.83 -10.19
CA LYS A 199 13.42 -2.02 -9.08
C LYS A 199 12.47 -1.96 -7.90
N ARG A 200 11.17 -2.06 -8.15
CA ARG A 200 10.11 -2.03 -7.13
C ARG A 200 9.17 -3.20 -7.31
N PHE A 201 8.98 -3.98 -6.26
CA PHE A 201 8.08 -5.12 -6.29
C PHE A 201 7.13 -5.10 -5.10
N GLU A 202 5.84 -5.24 -5.38
CA GLU A 202 4.80 -5.43 -4.39
C GLU A 202 4.00 -6.70 -4.70
N LEU A 203 3.90 -7.59 -3.71
CA LEU A 203 3.11 -8.81 -3.79
C LEU A 203 2.19 -8.89 -2.57
N ARG A 204 0.87 -8.88 -2.80
CA ARG A 204 -0.14 -9.11 -1.77
C ARG A 204 -0.90 -10.39 -2.06
N THR A 205 -0.82 -11.34 -1.14
CA THR A 205 -1.54 -12.62 -1.23
C THR A 205 -2.83 -12.58 -0.40
N PRO A 206 -3.84 -13.40 -0.75
CA PRO A 206 -5.11 -13.40 -0.05
C PRO A 206 -4.99 -13.93 1.39
N ARG A 207 -5.97 -13.55 2.23
CA ARG A 207 -6.02 -13.85 3.66
C ARG A 207 -6.57 -15.24 3.96
N CYS A 208 -6.00 -16.30 3.40
CA CYS A 208 -6.57 -17.65 3.53
C CYS A 208 -5.58 -18.70 4.06
N THR A 209 -6.16 -19.71 4.73
CA THR A 209 -5.49 -20.75 5.52
C THR A 209 -4.91 -21.90 4.70
N SER A 210 -5.08 -21.88 3.37
CA SER A 210 -4.55 -22.90 2.45
C SER A 210 -3.21 -22.48 1.87
N SER A 211 -2.30 -23.44 1.75
CA SER A 211 -0.89 -23.29 1.40
C SER A 211 -0.67 -22.73 -0.01
N ILE A 212 -0.20 -21.49 -0.16
CA ILE A 212 0.58 -21.14 -1.37
C ILE A 212 1.82 -22.02 -1.32
N SER A 213 1.89 -23.02 -2.21
CA SER A 213 2.86 -24.11 -2.13
C SER A 213 4.31 -23.60 -2.11
N LYS A 214 4.61 -22.61 -2.96
CA LYS A 214 5.94 -22.02 -3.07
C LYS A 214 5.93 -20.66 -3.77
N VAL A 215 6.64 -19.68 -3.23
CA VAL A 215 6.96 -18.42 -3.93
C VAL A 215 8.47 -18.33 -4.10
N VAL A 216 8.92 -18.14 -5.34
CA VAL A 216 10.33 -17.95 -5.69
C VAL A 216 10.50 -16.56 -6.29
N LEU A 217 11.33 -15.75 -5.65
CA LEU A 217 11.69 -14.41 -6.11
C LEU A 217 13.13 -14.42 -6.63
N ASN A 218 13.29 -14.32 -7.94
CA ASN A 218 14.56 -14.05 -8.60
C ASN A 218 14.49 -12.67 -9.27
N VAL A 219 14.78 -11.64 -8.48
CA VAL A 219 14.60 -10.23 -8.85
C VAL A 219 15.81 -9.40 -8.40
N PRO A 220 16.98 -9.58 -9.05
CA PRO A 220 18.27 -9.17 -8.50
C PRO A 220 18.49 -7.65 -8.36
N ASN A 221 17.74 -6.87 -9.12
CA ASN A 221 17.84 -5.41 -9.13
C ASN A 221 16.75 -4.71 -8.31
N VAL A 222 15.94 -5.45 -7.54
CA VAL A 222 14.89 -4.86 -6.71
C VAL A 222 15.52 -4.11 -5.54
N GLU A 223 15.17 -2.84 -5.43
CA GLU A 223 15.58 -1.93 -4.36
C GLU A 223 14.50 -1.80 -3.28
N TYR A 224 13.23 -1.93 -3.65
CA TYR A 224 12.07 -1.79 -2.77
C TYR A 224 11.14 -3.00 -2.90
N LEU A 225 10.92 -3.69 -1.79
CA LEU A 225 10.09 -4.88 -1.74
C LEU A 225 8.95 -4.71 -0.74
N ILE A 226 7.71 -4.89 -1.16
CA ILE A 226 6.55 -4.95 -0.29
C ILE A 226 5.94 -6.33 -0.44
N LEU A 227 5.84 -7.05 0.66
CA LEU A 227 5.17 -8.33 0.72
C LEU A 227 4.02 -8.18 1.71
N GLY A 228 2.85 -8.69 1.35
CA GLY A 228 1.72 -8.78 2.27
C GLY A 228 0.90 -10.04 2.10
N GLY A 229 0.19 -10.44 3.15
CA GLY A 229 -0.74 -11.56 3.13
C GLY A 229 -0.18 -12.87 3.68
N PHE A 230 -0.92 -13.96 3.51
CA PHE A 230 -0.63 -15.24 4.13
C PHE A 230 0.21 -16.10 3.17
N LEU A 231 1.52 -16.18 3.44
CA LEU A 231 2.44 -17.12 2.77
C LEU A 231 2.53 -18.39 3.63
N SER A 232 2.21 -19.55 3.05
CA SER A 232 1.82 -20.71 3.85
C SER A 232 2.60 -22.02 3.60
N SER A 233 3.68 -22.05 2.79
CA SER A 233 4.58 -23.23 2.83
C SER A 233 6.05 -23.08 2.46
N VAL A 234 6.45 -22.35 1.40
CA VAL A 234 7.89 -22.13 1.10
C VAL A 234 8.10 -20.75 0.48
N PHE A 235 9.03 -19.95 1.01
CA PHE A 235 9.41 -18.66 0.43
C PHE A 235 10.91 -18.59 0.16
N LEU A 236 11.28 -18.54 -1.12
CA LEU A 236 12.68 -18.47 -1.55
C LEU A 236 12.98 -17.09 -2.15
N MET A 237 13.98 -16.45 -1.58
CA MET A 237 14.57 -15.22 -2.11
C MET A 237 15.93 -15.57 -2.70
N GLU A 238 16.05 -15.50 -4.02
CA GLU A 238 17.29 -15.66 -4.75
C GLU A 238 17.81 -14.27 -5.15
N ASP A 239 19.07 -14.00 -4.84
CA ASP A 239 19.82 -12.83 -5.32
C ASP A 239 19.27 -11.42 -5.00
N LEU A 240 18.74 -11.16 -3.80
CA LEU A 240 18.25 -9.82 -3.40
C LEU A 240 19.36 -8.84 -2.94
N MET A 241 20.50 -8.81 -3.62
CA MET A 241 21.68 -8.03 -3.21
C MET A 241 21.47 -6.51 -3.32
N SER A 242 20.60 -6.07 -4.22
CA SER A 242 20.28 -4.65 -4.43
C SER A 242 19.21 -4.11 -3.48
N LEU A 243 18.63 -4.98 -2.63
CA LEU A 243 17.48 -4.63 -1.81
C LEU A 243 17.85 -3.63 -0.70
N VAL A 244 17.23 -2.46 -0.74
CA VAL A 244 17.48 -1.36 0.20
C VAL A 244 16.41 -1.34 1.27
N GLU A 245 15.13 -1.45 0.87
CA GLU A 245 13.99 -1.32 1.76
C GLU A 245 13.01 -2.48 1.56
N ALA A 246 12.54 -3.04 2.67
CA ALA A 246 11.54 -4.09 2.68
C ALA A 246 10.39 -3.78 3.64
N THR A 247 9.16 -4.02 3.19
CA THR A 247 7.95 -3.93 4.01
C THR A 247 7.24 -5.28 4.00
N VAL A 248 6.88 -5.74 5.19
CA VAL A 248 6.33 -7.07 5.46
C VAL A 248 5.00 -6.89 6.19
N LEU A 249 3.87 -7.11 5.52
CA LEU A 249 2.51 -6.93 6.04
C LEU A 249 1.80 -8.25 6.38
N GLU A 250 1.48 -8.49 7.65
CA GLU A 250 0.61 -9.58 8.14
C GLU A 250 1.07 -11.01 7.80
N TYR A 251 2.02 -11.57 8.56
CA TYR A 251 2.50 -12.95 8.38
C TYR A 251 2.15 -13.86 9.55
N LYS A 252 1.72 -15.08 9.23
CA LYS A 252 1.55 -16.15 10.23
C LYS A 252 2.60 -17.26 10.15
N HIS A 253 3.22 -17.46 8.98
CA HIS A 253 4.18 -18.56 8.74
C HIS A 253 5.43 -18.04 8.01
N LEU A 254 6.57 -18.75 8.17
CA LEU A 254 7.85 -18.51 7.47
C LEU A 254 8.56 -17.17 7.73
N VAL A 255 8.19 -16.47 8.80
CA VAL A 255 8.85 -15.23 9.24
C VAL A 255 10.38 -15.33 9.23
N ILE A 256 10.94 -16.45 9.69
CA ILE A 256 12.39 -16.63 9.80
C ILE A 256 13.06 -16.71 8.42
N GLU A 257 12.48 -17.44 7.46
CA GLU A 257 13.00 -17.56 6.09
C GLU A 257 12.97 -16.20 5.40
N LEU A 258 11.86 -15.49 5.58
CA LEU A 258 11.70 -14.14 5.07
C LEU A 258 12.80 -13.22 5.62
N LEU A 259 13.00 -13.20 6.93
CA LEU A 259 14.04 -12.38 7.56
C LEU A 259 15.44 -12.74 7.09
N LYS A 260 15.73 -14.03 6.86
CA LYS A 260 17.03 -14.47 6.32
C LYS A 260 17.30 -13.83 4.95
N GLY A 261 16.31 -13.87 4.05
CA GLY A 261 16.41 -13.21 2.74
C GLY A 261 16.46 -11.68 2.82
N LEU A 262 15.88 -11.07 3.86
CA LEU A 262 15.89 -9.62 4.10
C LEU A 262 17.08 -9.14 4.95
N SER A 263 18.04 -10.00 5.29
CA SER A 263 19.11 -9.65 6.23
C SER A 263 20.07 -8.55 5.75
N GLY A 264 20.12 -8.29 4.44
CA GLY A 264 20.98 -7.28 3.80
C GLY A 264 20.40 -5.86 3.76
N VAL A 265 19.11 -5.66 4.10
CA VAL A 265 18.40 -4.38 3.89
C VAL A 265 18.87 -3.27 4.83
N LYS A 266 18.68 -2.02 4.40
CA LYS A 266 18.94 -0.82 5.22
C LYS A 266 17.71 -0.35 5.99
N SER A 267 16.52 -0.63 5.48
CA SER A 267 15.24 -0.29 6.09
C SER A 267 14.31 -1.49 6.08
N LEU A 268 13.77 -1.85 7.24
CA LEU A 268 12.80 -2.93 7.39
C LEU A 268 11.55 -2.41 8.11
N SER A 269 10.39 -2.53 7.48
CA SER A 269 9.09 -2.26 8.09
C SER A 269 8.32 -3.57 8.20
N TRP A 270 7.74 -3.83 9.36
CA TRP A 270 7.14 -5.13 9.64
C TRP A 270 5.88 -5.00 10.47
N SER A 271 4.77 -5.50 9.93
CA SER A 271 3.52 -5.78 10.64
C SER A 271 3.31 -7.28 10.87
N THR A 272 3.09 -7.70 12.12
CA THR A 272 2.89 -9.12 12.49
C THR A 272 1.74 -9.36 13.45
N SER A 273 0.88 -10.33 13.13
CA SER A 273 -0.13 -10.84 14.08
C SER A 273 0.31 -12.16 14.75
N THR A 274 1.61 -12.49 14.70
CA THR A 274 2.10 -13.83 15.01
C THR A 274 1.70 -14.33 16.40
N PHE A 275 0.87 -15.37 16.39
CA PHE A 275 0.83 -16.41 17.40
C PHE A 275 1.71 -17.56 16.88
N GLY A 276 2.68 -18.04 17.68
CA GLY A 276 3.33 -19.35 17.44
C GLY A 276 4.67 -19.40 16.69
N VAL A 277 5.52 -18.35 16.73
CA VAL A 277 6.93 -18.52 16.32
C VAL A 277 7.67 -19.28 17.43
N PRO A 278 8.35 -20.41 17.15
CA PRO A 278 9.12 -21.12 18.18
C PRO A 278 10.30 -20.25 18.64
N LEU A 279 10.49 -20.18 19.96
CA LEU A 279 11.42 -19.26 20.63
C LEU A 279 12.91 -19.51 20.31
N ASP A 280 13.26 -20.68 19.77
CA ASP A 280 14.65 -21.14 19.65
C ASP A 280 15.25 -21.06 18.24
N PHE A 281 14.63 -20.32 17.30
CA PHE A 281 15.15 -20.25 15.92
C PHE A 281 16.25 -19.18 15.74
N PRO A 282 17.37 -19.51 15.07
CA PRO A 282 18.45 -18.55 14.85
C PRO A 282 18.05 -17.49 13.81
N LEU A 283 17.80 -16.27 14.30
CA LEU A 283 17.64 -15.10 13.44
C LEU A 283 18.95 -14.73 12.71
N PRO A 284 18.86 -14.17 11.48
CA PRO A 284 20.03 -13.66 10.78
C PRO A 284 20.62 -12.42 11.46
N LYS A 285 21.85 -12.05 11.09
CA LYS A 285 22.45 -10.77 11.50
C LYS A 285 22.07 -9.69 10.48
N PHE A 286 21.55 -8.57 10.97
CA PHE A 286 21.14 -7.43 10.14
C PHE A 286 22.23 -6.36 10.15
N ARG A 287 23.33 -6.60 9.43
CA ARG A 287 24.54 -5.76 9.52
C ARG A 287 24.36 -4.35 8.95
N ASN A 288 23.42 -4.20 8.01
CA ASN A 288 23.21 -2.95 7.28
C ASN A 288 21.98 -2.17 7.74
N LEU A 289 21.20 -2.73 8.67
CA LEU A 289 19.89 -2.21 9.04
C LEU A 289 20.06 -0.93 9.86
N LYS A 290 19.60 0.19 9.29
CA LYS A 290 19.64 1.53 9.90
C LYS A 290 18.27 1.99 10.40
N ARG A 291 17.19 1.51 9.77
CA ARG A 291 15.81 1.85 10.11
C ARG A 291 14.99 0.59 10.31
N LEU A 292 14.26 0.56 11.41
CA LEU A 292 13.38 -0.54 11.76
C LEU A 292 12.04 0.02 12.20
N GLU A 293 10.97 -0.46 11.58
CA GLU A 293 9.61 -0.08 11.92
C GLU A 293 8.80 -1.33 12.25
N PHE A 294 8.20 -1.36 13.43
CA PHE A 294 7.29 -2.41 13.87
C PHE A 294 5.88 -1.86 13.95
N LYS A 295 4.93 -2.54 13.31
CA LYS A 295 3.52 -2.14 13.24
C LYS A 295 2.63 -3.26 13.78
N ARG A 296 1.53 -2.92 14.47
CA ARG A 296 0.40 -3.82 14.74
C ARG A 296 0.83 -5.19 15.30
N PHE A 297 1.58 -5.23 16.39
CA PHE A 297 2.16 -6.48 16.91
C PHE A 297 1.58 -6.91 18.27
N SER A 298 1.50 -8.24 18.46
CA SER A 298 1.01 -8.93 19.66
C SER A 298 2.11 -9.10 20.72
N CYS A 299 1.82 -9.79 21.85
CA CYS A 299 2.80 -10.07 22.92
C CYS A 299 4.13 -10.66 22.43
N PHE A 300 4.09 -11.58 21.45
CA PHE A 300 5.28 -12.18 20.85
C PHE A 300 6.10 -11.20 20.01
N GLY A 301 5.49 -10.12 19.53
CA GLY A 301 6.16 -9.09 18.75
C GLY A 301 7.24 -8.35 19.55
N TRP A 302 7.05 -8.15 20.86
CA TRP A 302 8.07 -7.53 21.71
C TRP A 302 9.35 -8.38 21.78
N PHE A 303 9.21 -9.69 22.02
CA PHE A 303 10.35 -10.60 22.05
C PHE A 303 11.11 -10.60 20.72
N LEU A 304 10.40 -10.76 19.61
CA LEU A 304 10.98 -10.79 18.27
C LEU A 304 11.66 -9.46 17.92
N MET A 305 11.07 -8.33 18.29
CA MET A 305 11.70 -7.01 18.15
C MET A 305 13.04 -6.97 18.86
N PHE A 306 13.12 -7.38 20.13
CA PHE A 306 14.38 -7.37 20.88
C PHE A 306 15.44 -8.27 20.26
N GLU A 307 15.05 -9.45 19.79
CA GLU A 307 15.96 -10.33 19.07
C GLU A 307 16.50 -9.67 17.78
N VAL A 308 15.66 -8.97 17.02
CA VAL A 308 16.11 -8.19 15.85
C VAL A 308 17.04 -7.05 16.29
N LEU A 309 16.73 -6.31 17.36
CA LEU A 309 17.58 -5.25 17.90
C LEU A 309 18.97 -5.80 18.30
N GLN A 310 19.02 -6.94 18.99
CA GLN A 310 20.26 -7.63 19.39
C GLN A 310 21.14 -7.97 18.18
N ARG A 311 20.52 -8.19 17.02
CA ARG A 311 21.18 -8.58 15.76
C ARG A 311 21.42 -7.42 14.79
N SER A 312 21.04 -6.20 15.15
CA SER A 312 21.06 -5.02 14.27
C SER A 312 22.00 -3.93 14.79
N CYS A 313 23.31 -4.15 14.74
CA CYS A 313 24.30 -3.29 15.39
C CYS A 313 24.39 -1.86 14.82
N GLU A 314 23.95 -1.63 13.59
CA GLU A 314 24.00 -0.32 12.91
C GLU A 314 22.65 0.42 12.92
N LEU A 315 21.69 -0.02 13.74
CA LEU A 315 20.37 0.60 13.80
C LEU A 315 20.43 2.01 14.39
N GLU A 316 19.93 3.00 13.63
CA GLU A 316 19.91 4.41 14.00
C GLU A 316 18.51 4.94 14.29
N HIS A 317 17.47 4.34 13.69
CA HIS A 317 16.09 4.78 13.84
C HIS A 317 15.14 3.61 14.13
N LEU A 318 14.32 3.77 15.17
CA LEU A 318 13.28 2.82 15.55
C LEU A 318 11.90 3.48 15.47
N CYS A 319 10.94 2.83 14.83
CA CYS A 319 9.55 3.25 14.80
C CYS A 319 8.67 2.11 15.31
N ILE A 320 7.71 2.43 16.17
CA ILE A 320 6.73 1.50 16.72
C ILE A 320 5.35 2.10 16.46
N GLU A 321 4.45 1.34 15.86
CA GLU A 321 3.09 1.74 15.52
C GLU A 321 2.09 0.71 16.04
N GLU A 322 1.10 1.15 16.82
CA GLU A 322 -0.03 0.32 17.27
C GLU A 322 0.39 -0.98 17.97
N ALA A 323 1.02 -0.89 19.14
CA ALA A 323 1.27 -2.05 19.98
C ALA A 323 -0.04 -2.59 20.62
N GLU A 324 -0.19 -3.92 20.72
CA GLU A 324 -1.20 -4.54 21.57
C GLU A 324 -0.64 -4.78 22.98
N GLU A 325 -1.43 -4.47 24.00
CA GLU A 325 -0.98 -4.45 25.40
C GLU A 325 -1.03 -5.83 26.04
N PHE A 326 0.06 -6.59 25.99
CA PHE A 326 0.20 -7.81 26.80
C PHE A 326 1.66 -8.04 27.20
N PHE A 327 1.92 -8.00 28.52
CA PHE A 327 3.12 -8.45 29.24
C PHE A 327 4.49 -7.92 28.74
N TRP A 328 4.94 -6.80 29.31
CA TRP A 328 6.33 -6.35 29.21
C TRP A 328 7.25 -7.22 30.08
N LYS A 329 8.32 -7.73 29.46
CA LYS A 329 9.43 -8.36 30.15
C LYS A 329 10.71 -7.64 29.75
N GLU A 330 11.37 -7.03 30.73
CA GLU A 330 12.62 -6.35 30.49
C GLU A 330 13.66 -7.33 29.90
N PRO A 331 14.36 -6.95 28.82
CA PRO A 331 15.37 -7.81 28.21
C PRO A 331 16.56 -8.01 29.16
N GLN A 332 17.17 -9.20 29.11
CA GLN A 332 18.33 -9.53 29.98
C GLN A 332 19.58 -8.69 29.68
N SER A 333 19.68 -8.15 28.47
CA SER A 333 20.80 -7.32 28.04
C SER A 333 20.30 -6.18 27.19
N VAL A 334 21.02 -5.06 27.22
CA VAL A 334 20.71 -3.93 26.35
C VAL A 334 21.35 -4.13 24.98
N PRO A 335 20.57 -4.10 23.87
CA PRO A 335 21.13 -4.20 22.54
C PRO A 335 22.17 -3.12 22.27
N THR A 336 23.29 -3.48 21.64
CA THR A 336 24.38 -2.54 21.33
C THR A 336 23.91 -1.33 20.52
N CYS A 337 22.95 -1.53 19.62
CA CYS A 337 22.40 -0.44 18.82
C CYS A 337 21.62 0.57 19.66
N VAL A 338 20.83 0.10 20.64
CA VAL A 338 20.13 0.97 21.60
C VAL A 338 21.15 1.80 22.37
N LEU A 339 22.20 1.16 22.90
CA LEU A 339 23.23 1.85 23.69
C LEU A 339 24.01 2.90 22.89
N LEU A 340 24.46 2.58 21.67
CA LEU A 340 25.55 3.31 21.00
C LEU A 340 25.17 3.99 19.69
N LYS A 341 24.04 3.64 19.06
CA LYS A 341 23.72 4.06 17.68
C LYS A 341 22.33 4.65 17.50
N LEU A 342 21.36 4.31 18.35
CA LEU A 342 19.98 4.75 18.21
C LEU A 342 19.86 6.27 18.41
N ARG A 343 19.56 6.99 17.32
CA ARG A 343 19.48 8.46 17.27
C ARG A 343 18.07 8.99 17.37
N SER A 344 17.09 8.26 16.85
CA SER A 344 15.69 8.67 16.95
C SER A 344 14.79 7.47 17.23
N MET A 345 13.76 7.73 18.03
CA MET A 345 12.69 6.78 18.26
C MET A 345 11.34 7.46 18.00
N LYS A 346 10.46 6.77 17.31
CA LYS A 346 9.09 7.21 17.03
C LYS A 346 8.11 6.18 17.57
N PHE A 347 7.14 6.63 18.36
CA PHE A 347 6.03 5.81 18.83
C PHE A 347 4.73 6.39 18.30
N ILE A 348 3.96 5.60 17.55
CA ILE A 348 2.70 5.99 16.91
C ILE A 348 1.56 5.23 17.58
N SER A 349 0.50 5.95 17.95
CA SER A 349 -0.69 5.41 18.61
C SER A 349 -0.39 4.78 19.96
N LEU A 350 0.35 5.50 20.82
CA LEU A 350 0.63 5.11 22.20
C LEU A 350 -0.70 4.91 22.96
N LYS A 351 -0.96 3.72 23.51
CA LYS A 351 -2.24 3.43 24.19
C LYS A 351 -2.22 3.72 25.69
N ARG A 352 -1.05 4.10 26.22
CA ARG A 352 -0.77 4.34 27.66
C ARG A 352 -0.78 3.08 28.51
N GLY A 353 -0.72 1.91 27.90
CA GLY A 353 -0.48 0.67 28.60
C GLY A 353 0.82 0.70 29.38
N GLU A 354 0.87 -0.05 30.48
CA GLU A 354 2.06 -0.21 31.31
C GLU A 354 3.27 -0.69 30.47
N CYS A 355 3.04 -1.50 29.45
CA CYS A 355 4.10 -2.02 28.58
C CYS A 355 4.75 -0.91 27.74
N ASP A 356 3.95 -0.04 27.14
CA ASP A 356 4.44 1.07 26.32
C ASP A 356 5.30 2.02 27.14
N ILE A 357 4.83 2.36 28.34
CA ILE A 357 5.50 3.28 29.27
C ILE A 357 6.83 2.67 29.74
N LYS A 358 6.83 1.40 30.16
CA LYS A 358 8.06 0.70 30.58
C LYS A 358 9.08 0.57 29.46
N PHE A 359 8.63 0.38 28.22
CA PHE A 359 9.53 0.36 27.08
C PHE A 359 10.20 1.72 26.83
N ILE A 360 9.42 2.81 26.92
CA ILE A 360 9.95 4.17 26.79
C ILE A 360 10.94 4.47 27.92
N GLU A 361 10.60 4.12 29.16
CA GLU A 361 11.49 4.24 30.32
C GLU A 361 12.81 3.49 30.08
N TYR A 362 12.73 2.22 29.67
CA TYR A 362 13.88 1.41 29.33
C TYR A 362 14.75 2.05 28.24
N LEU A 363 14.16 2.58 27.17
CA LEU A 363 14.92 3.22 26.12
C LEU A 363 15.60 4.51 26.58
N LEU A 364 14.88 5.38 27.29
CA LEU A 364 15.44 6.62 27.82
C LEU A 364 16.59 6.33 28.79
N ALA A 365 16.45 5.32 29.65
CA ALA A 365 17.46 4.92 30.62
C ALA A 365 18.74 4.35 30.00
N ASN A 366 18.68 3.89 28.74
CA ASN A 366 19.78 3.15 28.11
C ASN A 366 20.36 3.80 26.84
N ALA A 367 19.58 4.55 26.08
CA ALA A 367 19.99 5.06 24.77
C ALA A 367 20.84 6.34 24.87
N LYS A 368 22.17 6.18 24.95
CA LYS A 368 23.12 7.27 25.23
C LYS A 368 23.22 8.34 24.14
N VAL A 369 22.90 7.98 22.89
CA VAL A 369 23.03 8.88 21.72
C VAL A 369 21.68 9.29 21.13
N LEU A 370 20.59 9.03 21.85
CA LEU A 370 19.23 9.37 21.43
C LEU A 370 19.08 10.89 21.38
N LYS A 371 18.68 11.42 20.22
CA LYS A 371 18.45 12.85 19.99
C LYS A 371 16.99 13.21 20.08
N THR A 372 16.12 12.36 19.53
CA THR A 372 14.69 12.65 19.47
C THR A 372 13.84 11.43 19.84
N LEU A 373 12.86 11.67 20.71
CA LEU A 373 11.76 10.76 21.01
C LEU A 373 10.47 11.42 20.54
N THR A 374 9.87 10.92 19.46
CA THR A 374 8.63 11.45 18.91
C THR A 374 7.46 10.56 19.26
N ILE A 375 6.48 11.09 20.00
CA ILE A 375 5.24 10.40 20.35
C ILE A 375 4.12 10.99 19.51
N ILE A 376 3.53 10.16 18.66
CA ILE A 376 2.37 10.50 17.85
C ILE A 376 1.15 9.82 18.44
N SER A 377 0.13 10.60 18.76
CA SER A 377 -1.13 10.06 19.25
C SER A 377 -2.33 10.56 18.45
N GLU A 378 -3.35 9.71 18.41
CA GLU A 378 -4.67 10.04 17.92
C GLU A 378 -5.48 10.64 19.09
N ILE A 379 -5.79 11.93 18.96
CA ILE A 379 -6.77 12.69 19.77
C ILE A 379 -6.63 12.44 21.29
N TRP A 380 -5.58 12.99 21.91
CA TRP A 380 -5.53 13.14 23.37
C TRP A 380 -6.07 14.50 23.81
N PRO A 381 -6.77 14.55 24.96
CA PRO A 381 -6.95 15.81 25.67
C PRO A 381 -5.58 16.45 25.97
N PRO A 382 -5.40 17.77 25.81
CA PRO A 382 -4.11 18.43 26.09
C PRO A 382 -3.57 18.17 27.51
N ALA A 383 -4.47 18.04 28.51
CA ALA A 383 -4.09 17.75 29.89
C ALA A 383 -3.43 16.36 30.04
N ASP A 384 -3.87 15.41 29.23
CA ASP A 384 -3.34 14.05 29.22
C ASP A 384 -1.94 14.04 28.60
N GLU A 385 -1.76 14.70 27.46
CA GLU A 385 -0.47 14.90 26.81
C GLU A 385 0.56 15.50 27.79
N MET A 386 0.15 16.53 28.53
CA MET A 386 0.99 17.20 29.53
C MET A 386 1.41 16.26 30.68
N ARG A 387 0.48 15.45 31.21
CA ARG A 387 0.78 14.47 32.27
C ARG A 387 1.81 13.41 31.84
N LEU A 388 1.71 12.91 30.61
CA LEU A 388 2.70 11.97 30.07
C LEU A 388 4.05 12.64 29.84
N CYS A 389 4.06 13.88 29.35
CA CYS A 389 5.28 14.65 29.22
C CYS A 389 5.98 14.80 30.58
N GLU A 390 5.25 15.23 31.61
CA GLU A 390 5.77 15.31 32.98
C GLU A 390 6.26 13.97 33.52
N GLN A 391 5.59 12.86 33.18
CA GLN A 391 6.01 11.52 33.55
C GLN A 391 7.33 11.13 32.87
N PHE A 392 7.45 11.32 31.55
CA PHE A 392 8.64 10.95 30.79
C PHE A 392 9.86 11.81 31.13
N MET A 393 9.64 13.09 31.48
CA MET A 393 10.71 13.97 31.97
C MET A 393 11.27 13.55 33.34
N LYS A 394 10.55 12.72 34.11
CA LYS A 394 11.03 12.16 35.39
C LYS A 394 11.81 10.86 35.21
N PHE A 395 11.76 10.24 34.03
CA PHE A 395 12.48 8.99 33.79
C PHE A 395 13.99 9.21 33.72
N PRO A 396 14.79 8.19 34.10
CA PRO A 396 16.22 8.24 33.88
C PRO A 396 16.53 8.45 32.40
N SER A 397 17.40 9.41 32.09
CA SER A 397 17.86 9.66 30.72
C SER A 397 19.35 9.42 30.60
N ALA A 398 19.73 8.46 29.76
CA ALA A 398 21.12 8.21 29.40
C ALA A 398 21.67 9.25 28.41
N SER A 399 20.79 9.92 27.66
CA SER A 399 21.15 10.99 26.74
C SER A 399 20.86 12.36 27.35
N GLY A 400 21.89 13.19 27.52
CA GLY A 400 21.73 14.55 28.02
C GLY A 400 21.08 15.54 27.04
N CYS A 401 20.86 15.12 25.78
CA CYS A 401 20.35 16.00 24.72
C CYS A 401 19.08 15.45 24.05
N CYS A 402 18.44 14.43 24.63
CA CYS A 402 17.22 13.87 24.05
C CYS A 402 16.05 14.85 24.17
N GLU A 403 15.44 15.20 23.03
CA GLU A 403 14.23 16.01 22.98
C GLU A 403 12.99 15.10 22.84
N ILE A 404 12.02 15.27 23.73
CA ILE A 404 10.74 14.56 23.69
C ILE A 404 9.71 15.44 22.98
N GLN A 405 9.20 14.97 21.85
CA GLN A 405 8.27 15.71 20.99
C GLN A 405 6.93 14.99 20.92
N PHE A 406 5.85 15.71 21.18
CA PHE A 406 4.49 15.21 20.99
C PHE A 406 3.90 15.79 19.70
N VAL A 407 3.38 14.93 18.83
CA VAL A 407 2.79 15.33 17.54
C VAL A 407 1.37 14.79 17.44
N ARG A 408 0.43 15.66 17.07
CA ARG A 408 -0.97 15.27 16.88
C ARG A 408 -1.19 14.78 15.46
N LYS A 409 -1.75 13.58 15.31
CA LYS A 409 -2.19 13.06 14.02
C LYS A 409 -3.54 13.69 13.68
N TRP A 410 -3.57 14.61 12.71
CA TRP A 410 -4.83 15.11 12.17
C TRP A 410 -5.39 14.06 11.21
N SER A 411 -6.27 13.19 11.69
CA SER A 411 -7.09 12.37 10.81
C SER A 411 -8.19 13.25 10.23
N HIS A 412 -8.28 13.35 8.89
CA HIS A 412 -9.45 13.88 8.20
C HIS A 412 -10.64 12.94 8.45
N PHE A 413 -11.25 13.00 9.63
CA PHE A 413 -12.60 12.54 9.84
C PHE A 413 -13.54 13.57 9.22
N TYR A 414 -14.06 13.25 8.05
CA TYR A 414 -15.22 13.92 7.50
C TYR A 414 -16.34 13.93 8.54
N ASN A 415 -16.89 15.12 8.75
CA ASN A 415 -18.14 15.40 9.48
C ASN A 415 -19.18 14.30 9.24
N LYS A 416 -19.48 13.53 10.29
CA LYS A 416 -20.75 12.81 10.45
C LYS A 416 -21.33 13.16 11.81
N LEU A 417 -21.74 14.42 11.94
CA LEU A 417 -22.82 14.83 12.83
C LEU A 417 -23.67 15.80 12.01
N ALA A 418 -24.74 15.24 11.46
CA ALA A 418 -25.96 15.96 11.08
C ALA A 418 -27.05 15.47 12.04
#